data_AF-A0A2S6C0K7-F1
#
_entry.id   AF-A0A2S6C0K7-F1
#
_cell.length_a   1.000
_cell.length_b   1.000
_cell.length_c   1.000
_cell.angle_alpha   90.00
_cell.angle_beta   90.00
_cell.angle_gamma   90.00
#
_symmetry.space_group_name_H-M   'P 1'
#
loop_
_entity.id
_entity.type
_entity.pdbx_description
1 polymer ?
#
loop_
_entity_poly.entity_id
_entity_poly.type
_entity_poly.pdbx_seq_one_letter_code
_entity_poly.pdbx_strand_id
1 'polypeptide(L)'
;MGSMKIPRHDDLLEPAQNLSLKNPSARVAWCLLLLQRCFFPNSPEQDSSAPKWIPGLPSHSYPQATLEAMENSLDNVKRGVKDFGINAYAWEWMAVSGRVTHWIHRLRQQLTATSSSRTKISPSWAEGSSYTLLNNLLFETEAKLHPRHLLRHTGPLTMWTSARLEQDRDYWRPWLVMQITSHAIPALLNHPLIHILLLRSTAGDDGRHHSRHFMQQVIDQALFHSGWVSRLVAMLRDSSLSICDPFIWHLVMTVATIPWFFQFAEDEKVMSRAVEDLSIAKAFLADLAEQWPHVSRKLELFGELQSSAAVQAALPAENDGFRKGAFVKFRLALIWELLDPTHMRHPFVTYP
;
A
#
# COMPACT_ATOMS: atom_id res chain seq x y z
N MET A 1 30.92 -17.22 -26.99
CA MET A 1 29.83 -16.44 -26.38
C MET A 1 29.18 -17.31 -25.32
N GLY A 2 29.49 -17.07 -24.04
CA GLY A 2 28.94 -17.85 -22.93
C GLY A 2 27.50 -17.45 -22.66
N SER A 3 26.59 -18.42 -22.72
CA SER A 3 25.18 -18.24 -22.36
C SER A 3 25.07 -17.78 -20.91
N MET A 4 24.59 -16.55 -20.69
CA MET A 4 24.28 -16.04 -19.36
C MET A 4 23.11 -16.86 -18.80
N LYS A 5 23.41 -17.84 -17.93
CA LYS A 5 22.39 -18.58 -17.20
C LYS A 5 21.81 -17.67 -16.12
N ILE A 6 20.51 -17.43 -16.19
CA ILE A 6 19.75 -16.76 -15.14
C ILE A 6 19.82 -17.68 -13.90
N PRO A 7 20.33 -17.20 -12.75
CA PRO A 7 20.43 -18.01 -11.52
C PRO A 7 19.04 -18.50 -11.09
N ARG A 8 18.96 -19.72 -10.54
CA ARG A 8 17.70 -20.23 -9.99
C ARG A 8 17.41 -19.56 -8.65
N HIS A 9 16.14 -19.49 -8.26
CA HIS A 9 15.67 -18.87 -7.02
C HIS A 9 16.42 -19.33 -5.76
N ASP A 10 16.72 -20.63 -5.67
CA ASP A 10 17.44 -21.20 -4.51
C ASP A 10 18.93 -20.78 -4.49
N ASP A 11 19.51 -20.51 -5.67
CA ASP A 11 20.86 -19.95 -5.80
C ASP A 11 20.91 -18.46 -5.38
N LEU A 12 19.76 -17.80 -5.19
CA LEU A 12 19.68 -16.41 -4.73
C LEU A 12 19.40 -16.31 -3.23
N LEU A 13 18.70 -17.27 -2.62
CA LEU A 13 18.30 -17.20 -1.20
C LEU A 13 19.45 -17.46 -0.22
N GLU A 14 20.28 -18.48 -0.47
CA GLU A 14 21.46 -18.82 0.36
C GLU A 14 22.60 -17.79 0.21
N PRO A 15 22.89 -17.28 -1.00
CA PRO A 15 23.91 -16.24 -1.16
C PRO A 15 23.42 -14.86 -0.77
N ALA A 16 22.15 -14.47 -0.99
CA ALA A 16 21.69 -13.10 -0.68
C ALA A 16 21.88 -12.74 0.79
N GLN A 17 21.61 -13.66 1.72
CA GLN A 17 21.83 -13.43 3.16
C GLN A 17 23.31 -13.26 3.53
N ASN A 18 24.22 -13.86 2.76
CA ASN A 18 25.68 -13.80 2.95
C ASN A 18 26.39 -12.77 2.04
N LEU A 19 25.67 -12.16 1.11
CA LEU A 19 26.21 -11.24 0.12
C LEU A 19 26.25 -9.82 0.69
N SER A 20 27.45 -9.41 1.10
CA SER A 20 27.73 -8.01 1.44
C SER A 20 27.34 -7.09 0.28
N LEU A 21 26.61 -6.01 0.55
CA LEU A 21 26.28 -4.97 -0.43
C LEU A 21 27.49 -4.24 -1.04
N LYS A 22 28.71 -4.53 -0.57
CA LYS A 22 29.95 -4.16 -1.27
C LYS A 22 30.06 -4.82 -2.66
N ASN A 23 29.40 -5.96 -2.87
CA ASN A 23 29.36 -6.64 -4.16
C ASN A 23 28.24 -6.06 -5.06
N PRO A 24 28.54 -5.52 -6.26
CA PRO A 24 27.54 -5.03 -7.20
C PRO A 24 26.44 -6.05 -7.54
N SER A 25 26.78 -7.34 -7.67
CA SER A 25 25.82 -8.40 -7.98
C SER A 25 24.82 -8.62 -6.85
N ALA A 26 25.25 -8.43 -5.59
CA ALA A 26 24.36 -8.48 -4.44
C ALA A 26 23.30 -7.38 -4.50
N ARG A 27 23.72 -6.14 -4.79
CA ARG A 27 22.82 -4.99 -4.91
C ARG A 27 21.73 -5.23 -5.97
N VAL A 28 22.13 -5.74 -7.13
CA VAL A 28 21.19 -6.08 -8.21
C VAL A 28 20.21 -7.18 -7.77
N ALA A 29 20.70 -8.25 -7.14
CA ALA A 29 19.83 -9.32 -6.65
C ALA A 29 18.79 -8.81 -5.64
N TRP A 30 19.20 -7.94 -4.72
CA TRP A 30 18.29 -7.29 -3.78
C TRP A 30 17.26 -6.41 -4.50
N CYS A 31 17.67 -5.54 -5.43
CA CYS A 31 16.71 -4.75 -6.20
C CYS A 31 15.70 -5.62 -6.97
N LEU A 32 16.16 -6.72 -7.58
CA LEU A 32 15.26 -7.65 -8.29
C LEU A 32 14.27 -8.31 -7.33
N LEU A 33 14.73 -8.75 -6.16
CA LEU A 33 13.87 -9.34 -5.13
C LEU A 33 12.81 -8.34 -4.64
N LEU A 34 13.16 -7.06 -4.51
CA LEU A 34 12.22 -6.01 -4.15
C LEU A 34 11.15 -5.83 -5.23
N LEU A 35 11.57 -5.72 -6.49
CA LEU A 35 10.66 -5.57 -7.62
C LEU A 35 9.72 -6.77 -7.73
N GLN A 36 10.25 -7.98 -7.58
CA GLN A 36 9.45 -9.22 -7.50
C GLN A 36 8.40 -9.12 -6.40
N ARG A 37 8.79 -8.68 -5.19
CA ARG A 37 7.86 -8.56 -4.08
C ARG A 37 6.79 -7.50 -4.29
N CYS A 38 7.16 -6.34 -4.81
CA CYS A 38 6.25 -5.21 -4.98
C CYS A 38 5.28 -5.38 -6.15
N PHE A 39 5.72 -6.00 -7.26
CA PHE A 39 4.96 -6.00 -8.51
C PHE A 39 4.56 -7.40 -9.03
N PHE A 40 5.11 -8.47 -8.47
CA PHE A 40 4.83 -9.84 -8.90
C PHE A 40 4.19 -10.63 -7.74
N PRO A 41 2.88 -10.47 -7.50
CA PRO A 41 2.21 -11.16 -6.40
C PRO A 41 2.19 -12.67 -6.56
N ASN A 42 2.40 -13.24 -7.75
CA ASN A 42 2.50 -14.70 -7.95
C ASN A 42 3.91 -15.27 -7.79
N SER A 43 4.87 -14.45 -7.38
CA SER A 43 6.26 -14.89 -7.22
C SER A 43 6.36 -15.86 -6.02
N PRO A 44 7.06 -17.01 -6.12
CA PRO A 44 7.29 -17.93 -4.99
C PRO A 44 7.98 -17.25 -3.78
N GLU A 45 8.66 -16.15 -4.03
CA GLU A 45 9.34 -15.27 -3.07
C GLU A 45 8.38 -14.66 -2.03
N GLN A 46 7.07 -14.62 -2.34
CA GLN A 46 6.03 -14.14 -1.43
C GLN A 46 5.82 -15.08 -0.25
N ASP A 47 5.97 -16.39 -0.47
CA ASP A 47 5.77 -17.42 0.56
C ASP A 47 7.00 -17.57 1.47
N SER A 48 8.19 -17.20 0.98
CA SER A 48 9.42 -17.17 1.77
C SER A 48 9.36 -16.09 2.87
N SER A 49 10.04 -16.33 4.00
CA SER A 49 10.25 -15.28 5.00
C SER A 49 11.06 -14.15 4.36
N ALA A 50 10.50 -12.94 4.36
CA ALA A 50 11.24 -11.79 3.87
C ALA A 50 12.54 -11.65 4.67
N PRO A 51 13.70 -11.44 4.02
CA PRO A 51 14.93 -11.13 4.73
C PRO A 51 14.69 -9.89 5.59
N LYS A 52 14.88 -10.04 6.91
CA LYS A 52 14.54 -9.01 7.89
C LYS A 52 15.25 -7.68 7.65
N TRP A 53 16.44 -7.73 7.06
CA TRP A 53 17.25 -6.57 6.70
C TRP A 53 18.28 -7.01 5.65
N ILE A 54 18.79 -6.05 4.86
CA ILE A 54 19.90 -6.33 3.94
C ILE A 54 21.24 -6.00 4.65
N PRO A 55 22.15 -6.98 4.81
CA PRO A 55 23.46 -6.73 5.37
C PRO A 55 24.31 -5.70 4.62
N GLY A 56 24.66 -4.63 5.32
CA GLY A 56 25.52 -3.56 4.81
C GLY A 56 24.79 -2.51 3.97
N LEU A 57 23.46 -2.37 4.13
CA LEU A 57 22.71 -1.31 3.47
C LEU A 57 23.19 0.01 4.07
N PRO A 58 23.80 0.91 3.28
CA PRO A 58 24.25 2.18 3.80
C PRO A 58 23.03 2.85 4.41
N SER A 59 23.02 3.09 5.72
CA SER A 59 22.04 4.00 6.29
C SER A 59 22.67 5.38 6.30
N HIS A 60 21.93 6.36 5.81
CA HIS A 60 22.29 7.75 6.01
C HIS A 60 22.11 8.10 7.49
N SER A 61 22.99 8.96 7.99
CA SER A 61 22.90 9.49 9.33
C SER A 61 21.59 10.25 9.49
N TYR A 62 21.04 10.20 10.71
CA TYR A 62 19.91 11.04 11.06
C TYR A 62 20.29 12.52 10.86
N PRO A 63 19.45 13.35 10.24
CA PRO A 63 19.79 14.74 9.95
C PRO A 63 20.13 15.51 11.24
N GLN A 64 21.29 16.15 11.27
CA GLN A 64 21.78 16.85 12.46
C GLN A 64 20.83 17.99 12.87
N ALA A 65 20.31 18.72 11.89
CA ALA A 65 19.33 19.78 12.15
C ALA A 65 18.03 19.25 12.79
N THR A 66 17.61 18.02 12.44
CA THR A 66 16.47 17.36 13.06
C THR A 66 16.80 16.90 14.48
N LEU A 67 18.02 16.42 14.72
CA LEU A 67 18.48 16.04 16.05
C LEU A 67 18.45 17.24 17.01
N GLU A 68 18.99 18.38 16.57
CA GLU A 68 19.03 19.64 17.33
C GLU A 68 17.63 20.18 17.61
N ALA A 69 16.74 20.18 16.62
CA ALA A 69 15.37 20.65 16.79
C ALA A 69 14.53 19.77 17.73
N MET A 70 14.91 18.50 17.90
CA MET A 70 14.12 17.48 18.59
C MET A 70 14.83 16.93 19.84
N GLU A 71 15.89 17.61 20.29
CA GLU A 71 16.79 17.18 21.37
C GLU A 71 16.03 16.81 22.65
N ASN A 72 15.09 17.66 23.09
CA ASN A 72 14.23 17.43 24.27
C ASN A 72 13.25 16.25 24.11
N SER A 73 12.91 15.87 22.87
CA SER A 73 11.98 14.76 22.58
C SER A 73 12.71 13.42 22.47
N LEU A 74 13.99 13.45 22.08
CA LEU A 74 14.82 12.27 21.83
C LEU A 74 15.51 11.73 23.08
N ASP A 75 15.51 12.45 24.21
CA ASP A 75 16.13 12.00 25.46
C ASP A 75 15.56 10.67 26.00
N ASN A 76 14.29 10.37 25.69
CA ASN A 76 13.68 9.08 26.02
C ASN A 76 14.07 7.94 25.07
N VAL A 77 14.61 8.26 23.89
CA VAL A 77 14.98 7.29 22.84
C VAL A 77 16.40 6.72 23.05
N LYS A 78 17.21 7.34 23.93
CA LYS A 78 18.61 6.97 24.21
C LYS A 78 18.80 5.59 24.91
N ARG A 79 17.74 4.84 25.23
CA ARG A 79 17.86 3.54 25.93
C ARG A 79 18.04 2.36 24.96
N GLY A 80 19.28 1.96 24.70
CA GLY A 80 19.68 0.58 24.35
C GLY A 80 19.10 -0.11 23.10
N VAL A 81 18.13 0.49 22.38
CA VAL A 81 17.55 -0.10 21.17
C VAL A 81 18.51 0.10 20.00
N LYS A 82 18.91 -1.00 19.37
CA LYS A 82 19.75 -0.97 18.17
C LYS A 82 18.97 -0.32 17.02
N ASP A 83 19.52 0.75 16.47
CA ASP A 83 18.99 1.39 15.27
C ASP A 83 19.57 0.73 14.00
N PHE A 84 18.71 0.18 13.16
CA PHE A 84 19.09 -0.42 11.87
C PHE A 84 19.19 0.61 10.74
N GLY A 85 18.72 1.84 10.97
CA GLY A 85 18.80 2.93 10.03
C GLY A 85 17.65 3.00 9.01
N ILE A 86 17.46 4.18 8.44
CA ILE A 86 16.23 4.50 7.69
C ILE A 86 16.02 3.64 6.44
N ASN A 87 17.10 3.31 5.74
CA ASN A 87 17.04 2.46 4.55
C ASN A 87 16.62 1.03 4.88
N ALA A 88 17.01 0.52 6.06
CA ALA A 88 16.61 -0.81 6.50
C ALA A 88 15.10 -0.87 6.79
N TYR A 89 14.56 0.15 7.47
CA TYR A 89 13.11 0.21 7.72
C TYR A 89 12.31 0.43 6.44
N ALA A 90 12.75 1.32 5.54
CA ALA A 90 12.12 1.50 4.24
C ALA A 90 12.06 0.17 3.47
N TRP A 91 13.17 -0.56 3.43
CA TRP A 91 13.24 -1.89 2.83
C TRP A 91 12.27 -2.87 3.48
N GLU A 92 12.25 -2.98 4.81
CA GLU A 92 11.39 -3.94 5.52
C GLU A 92 9.90 -3.68 5.23
N TRP A 93 9.48 -2.41 5.26
CA TRP A 93 8.10 -2.03 4.91
C TRP A 93 7.76 -2.35 3.45
N MET A 94 8.66 -2.07 2.50
CA MET A 94 8.47 -2.47 1.10
C MET A 94 8.41 -3.99 0.95
N ALA A 95 9.20 -4.76 1.69
CA ALA A 95 9.16 -6.22 1.63
C ALA A 95 7.84 -6.78 2.19
N VAL A 96 7.35 -6.22 3.31
CA VAL A 96 6.06 -6.57 3.91
C VAL A 96 4.89 -6.22 2.98
N SER A 97 5.00 -5.12 2.21
CA SER A 97 3.99 -4.74 1.23
C SER A 97 3.65 -5.86 0.25
N GLY A 98 4.66 -6.62 -0.20
CA GLY A 98 4.48 -7.72 -1.13
C GLY A 98 3.55 -8.80 -0.60
N ARG A 99 3.55 -9.05 0.71
CA ARG A 99 2.68 -10.04 1.37
C ARG A 99 1.21 -9.63 1.31
N VAL A 100 0.93 -8.34 1.50
CA VAL A 100 -0.42 -7.79 1.38
C VAL A 100 -0.86 -7.77 -0.08
N THR A 101 0.00 -7.36 -1.00
CA THR A 101 -0.26 -7.41 -2.44
C THR A 101 -0.54 -8.84 -2.92
N HIS A 102 0.23 -9.82 -2.46
CA HIS A 102 0.01 -11.25 -2.71
C HIS A 102 -1.36 -11.71 -2.18
N TRP A 103 -1.71 -11.32 -0.96
CA TRP A 103 -3.03 -11.63 -0.38
C TRP A 103 -4.18 -11.04 -1.19
N ILE A 104 -4.09 -9.76 -1.59
CA ILE A 104 -5.08 -9.10 -2.47
C ILE A 104 -5.22 -9.87 -3.78
N HIS A 105 -4.10 -10.25 -4.40
CA HIS A 105 -4.09 -11.02 -5.65
C HIS A 105 -4.78 -12.38 -5.51
N ARG A 106 -4.45 -13.15 -4.46
CA ARG A 106 -5.08 -14.44 -4.19
C ARG A 106 -6.57 -14.30 -3.92
N LEU A 107 -6.98 -13.28 -3.16
CA LEU A 107 -8.38 -13.00 -2.92
C LEU A 107 -9.12 -12.68 -4.22
N ARG A 108 -8.53 -11.87 -5.10
CA ARG A 108 -9.10 -11.60 -6.43
C ARG A 108 -9.33 -12.89 -7.20
N GLN A 109 -8.33 -13.78 -7.27
CA GLN A 109 -8.47 -15.07 -7.95
C GLN A 109 -9.60 -15.92 -7.36
N GLN A 110 -9.69 -16.02 -6.02
CA GLN A 110 -10.72 -16.81 -5.34
C GLN A 110 -12.13 -16.23 -5.54
N LEU A 111 -12.29 -14.91 -5.46
CA LEU A 111 -13.57 -14.22 -5.61
C LEU A 111 -14.07 -14.21 -7.06
N THR A 112 -13.16 -14.30 -8.04
CA THR A 112 -13.51 -14.33 -9.47
C THR A 112 -13.54 -15.75 -10.06
N ALA A 113 -13.13 -16.76 -9.30
CA ALA A 113 -13.16 -18.16 -9.72
C ALA A 113 -14.59 -18.64 -10.03
N THR A 114 -14.69 -19.47 -11.07
CA THR A 114 -15.91 -20.21 -11.40
C THR A 114 -16.33 -21.12 -10.25
N SER A 115 -17.63 -21.44 -10.16
CA SER A 115 -18.18 -22.26 -9.09
C SER A 115 -17.47 -23.61 -8.93
N SER A 116 -16.90 -24.15 -10.01
CA SER A 116 -16.15 -25.43 -10.03
C SER A 116 -14.74 -25.36 -9.44
N SER A 117 -14.15 -24.16 -9.27
CA SER A 117 -12.79 -23.96 -8.76
C SER A 117 -12.74 -23.08 -7.51
N ARG A 118 -13.91 -22.71 -6.95
CA ARG A 118 -14.00 -21.82 -5.80
C ARG A 118 -13.61 -22.56 -4.52
N THR A 119 -12.46 -22.23 -3.97
CA THR A 119 -12.07 -22.65 -2.62
C THR A 119 -12.86 -21.86 -1.58
N LYS A 120 -13.26 -22.52 -0.49
CA LYS A 120 -13.90 -21.84 0.65
C LYS A 120 -12.97 -20.75 1.20
N ILE A 121 -13.51 -19.55 1.34
CA ILE A 121 -12.79 -18.40 1.89
C ILE A 121 -13.16 -18.29 3.37
N SER A 122 -12.17 -18.32 4.25
CA SER A 122 -12.39 -18.12 5.69
C SER A 122 -12.68 -16.65 5.99
N PRO A 123 -13.53 -16.34 6.99
CA PRO A 123 -13.73 -14.96 7.44
C PRO A 123 -12.42 -14.29 7.87
N SER A 124 -12.27 -12.99 7.57
CA SER A 124 -11.03 -12.26 7.88
C SER A 124 -10.74 -12.15 9.39
N TRP A 125 -11.75 -12.22 10.25
CA TRP A 125 -11.54 -12.22 11.72
C TRP A 125 -11.28 -13.60 12.30
N ALA A 126 -11.33 -14.67 11.49
CA ALA A 126 -11.04 -16.00 11.98
C ALA A 126 -9.57 -16.09 12.42
N GLU A 127 -9.32 -16.77 13.54
CA GLU A 127 -7.98 -17.06 14.03
C GLU A 127 -7.17 -17.79 12.95
N GLY A 128 -5.92 -17.36 12.74
CA GLY A 128 -5.04 -17.94 11.73
C GLY A 128 -5.40 -17.60 10.28
N SER A 129 -6.45 -16.80 10.03
CA SER A 129 -6.72 -16.28 8.69
C SER A 129 -5.56 -15.42 8.19
N SER A 130 -5.38 -15.35 6.86
CA SER A 130 -4.34 -14.51 6.25
C SER A 130 -4.41 -13.06 6.73
N TYR A 131 -5.60 -12.52 6.94
CA TYR A 131 -5.79 -11.17 7.46
C TYR A 131 -5.21 -11.01 8.89
N THR A 132 -5.51 -11.93 9.81
CA THR A 132 -4.97 -11.87 11.18
C THR A 132 -3.45 -12.02 11.21
N LEU A 133 -2.91 -12.95 10.42
CA LEU A 133 -1.45 -13.15 10.30
C LEU A 133 -0.74 -11.94 9.70
N LEU A 134 -1.35 -11.29 8.70
CA LEU A 134 -0.81 -10.06 8.11
C LEU A 134 -0.85 -8.89 9.09
N ASN A 135 -1.92 -8.71 9.88
CA ASN A 135 -1.94 -7.68 10.92
C ASN A 135 -0.83 -7.89 11.95
N ASN A 136 -0.64 -9.12 12.42
CA ASN A 136 0.45 -9.43 13.35
C ASN A 136 1.82 -9.10 12.73
N LEU A 137 2.04 -9.43 11.46
CA LEU A 137 3.27 -9.06 10.74
C LEU A 137 3.46 -7.53 10.68
N LEU A 138 2.40 -6.75 10.46
CA LEU A 138 2.47 -5.29 10.45
C LEU A 138 2.84 -4.75 11.84
N PHE A 139 2.23 -5.25 12.91
CA PHE A 139 2.57 -4.86 14.29
C PHE A 139 4.01 -5.22 14.66
N GLU A 140 4.46 -6.42 14.32
CA GLU A 140 5.85 -6.84 14.54
C GLU A 140 6.85 -5.96 13.77
N THR A 141 6.49 -5.54 12.56
CA THR A 141 7.33 -4.67 11.73
C THR A 141 7.40 -3.26 12.32
N GLU A 142 6.25 -2.69 12.72
CA GLU A 142 6.18 -1.39 13.38
C GLU A 142 6.95 -1.37 14.71
N ALA A 143 6.84 -2.42 15.52
CA ALA A 143 7.50 -2.52 16.82
C ALA A 143 9.04 -2.49 16.75
N LYS A 144 9.62 -2.82 15.59
CA LYS A 144 11.08 -2.73 15.36
C LYS A 144 11.55 -1.33 15.00
N LEU A 145 10.64 -0.43 14.59
CA LEU A 145 10.99 0.90 14.14
C LEU A 145 11.63 1.68 15.30
N HIS A 146 12.89 2.07 15.11
CA HIS A 146 13.55 2.89 16.11
C HIS A 146 12.81 4.24 16.25
N PRO A 147 12.44 4.67 17.47
CA PRO A 147 11.53 5.79 17.68
C PRO A 147 11.96 7.09 17.01
N ARG A 148 13.27 7.34 16.82
CA ARG A 148 13.79 8.56 16.20
C ARG A 148 13.22 8.82 14.80
N HIS A 149 12.82 7.78 14.07
CA HIS A 149 12.27 7.91 12.72
C HIS A 149 10.76 8.10 12.70
N LEU A 150 10.09 8.12 13.86
CA LEU A 150 8.67 8.43 13.94
C LEU A 150 8.44 9.91 13.58
N LEU A 151 7.32 10.18 12.89
CA LEU A 151 6.93 11.54 12.49
C LEU A 151 6.99 12.55 13.64
N ARG A 152 6.57 12.16 14.85
CA ARG A 152 6.62 13.02 16.03
C ARG A 152 8.02 13.48 16.43
N HIS A 153 9.06 12.75 16.02
CA HIS A 153 10.47 13.04 16.32
C HIS A 153 11.22 13.60 15.11
N THR A 154 10.66 13.54 13.91
CA THR A 154 11.20 14.22 12.72
C THR A 154 10.52 15.55 12.41
N GLY A 155 9.33 15.78 12.97
CA GLY A 155 8.43 16.85 12.55
C GLY A 155 7.82 16.61 11.16
N PRO A 156 6.78 17.37 10.78
CA PRO A 156 6.26 17.37 9.41
C PRO A 156 7.29 17.96 8.43
N LEU A 157 7.25 17.56 7.16
CA LEU A 157 8.18 18.08 6.16
C LEU A 157 8.10 19.60 5.98
N THR A 158 6.92 20.17 6.18
CA THR A 158 6.66 21.61 6.08
C THR A 158 7.41 22.44 7.13
N MET A 159 7.98 21.80 8.16
CA MET A 159 8.85 22.46 9.14
C MET A 159 10.24 22.77 8.55
N TRP A 160 10.66 22.07 7.50
CA TRP A 160 11.99 22.15 6.94
C TRP A 160 12.00 23.00 5.67
N THR A 161 13.06 23.78 5.47
CA THR A 161 13.25 24.51 4.22
C THR A 161 13.59 23.55 3.09
N SER A 162 13.22 23.91 1.85
CA SER A 162 13.57 23.14 0.65
C SER A 162 15.06 22.82 0.55
N ALA A 163 15.92 23.78 0.88
CA ALA A 163 17.37 23.59 0.88
C ALA A 163 17.84 22.52 1.86
N ARG A 164 17.24 22.46 3.07
CA ARG A 164 17.58 21.43 4.07
C ARG A 164 17.09 20.05 3.68
N LEU A 165 15.86 19.98 3.15
CA LEU A 165 15.32 18.72 2.65
C LEU A 165 16.18 18.16 1.52
N GLU A 166 16.64 18.99 0.58
CA GLU A 166 17.56 18.56 -0.48
C GLU A 166 18.95 18.18 0.03
N GLN A 167 19.49 18.91 1.00
CA GLN A 167 20.77 18.60 1.61
C GLN A 167 20.79 17.20 2.23
N ASP A 168 19.71 16.84 2.95
CA ASP A 168 19.58 15.55 3.62
C ASP A 168 18.62 14.60 2.87
N ARG A 169 18.48 14.76 1.55
CA ARG A 169 17.51 14.00 0.72
C ARG A 169 17.69 12.49 0.83
N ASP A 170 18.92 12.04 1.06
CA ASP A 170 19.26 10.63 1.17
C ASP A 170 18.71 10.01 2.47
N TYR A 171 18.35 10.83 3.46
CA TYR A 171 17.56 10.42 4.62
C TYR A 171 16.07 10.59 4.36
N TRP A 172 15.64 11.75 3.84
CA TRP A 172 14.22 12.08 3.73
C TRP A 172 13.47 11.22 2.71
N ARG A 173 14.09 10.86 1.59
CA ARG A 173 13.48 9.98 0.57
C ARG A 173 13.12 8.60 1.12
N PRO A 174 14.05 7.82 1.70
CA PRO A 174 13.70 6.53 2.29
C PRO A 174 12.77 6.68 3.50
N TRP A 175 12.88 7.79 4.25
CA TRP A 175 11.92 8.07 5.33
C TRP A 175 10.49 8.23 4.80
N LEU A 176 10.30 8.97 3.70
CA LEU A 176 9.01 9.11 3.06
C LEU A 176 8.49 7.79 2.50
N VAL A 177 9.36 7.00 1.84
CA VAL A 177 9.01 5.66 1.35
C VAL A 177 8.52 4.79 2.51
N MET A 178 9.25 4.78 3.62
CA MET A 178 8.88 4.07 4.83
C MET A 178 7.52 4.53 5.38
N GLN A 179 7.32 5.83 5.58
CA GLN A 179 6.08 6.39 6.15
C GLN A 179 4.86 6.16 5.24
N ILE A 180 5.00 6.40 3.93
CA ILE A 180 3.91 6.16 2.98
C ILE A 180 3.56 4.69 2.95
N THR A 181 4.55 3.80 2.91
CA THR A 181 4.32 2.34 2.89
C THR A 181 3.69 1.86 4.19
N SER A 182 4.17 2.34 5.35
CA SER A 182 3.65 1.94 6.66
C SER A 182 2.19 2.35 6.90
N HIS A 183 1.70 3.36 6.19
CA HIS A 183 0.28 3.70 6.19
C HIS A 183 -0.49 3.06 5.03
N ALA A 184 0.06 3.02 3.82
CA ALA A 184 -0.63 2.44 2.67
C ALA A 184 -0.99 0.97 2.88
N ILE A 185 -0.09 0.18 3.45
CA ILE A 185 -0.29 -1.27 3.58
C ILE A 185 -1.41 -1.63 4.57
N PRO A 186 -1.46 -1.07 5.79
CA PRO A 186 -2.64 -1.23 6.65
C PRO A 186 -3.93 -0.71 6.01
N ALA A 187 -3.90 0.40 5.25
CA ALA A 187 -5.09 0.90 4.55
C ALA A 187 -5.63 -0.13 3.54
N LEU A 188 -4.74 -0.73 2.74
CA LEU A 188 -5.09 -1.75 1.74
C LEU A 188 -5.54 -3.07 2.38
N LEU A 189 -4.90 -3.49 3.46
CA LEU A 189 -5.33 -4.67 4.23
C LEU A 189 -6.74 -4.50 4.78
N ASN A 190 -7.11 -3.26 5.12
CA ASN A 190 -8.43 -2.87 5.61
C ASN A 190 -9.36 -2.31 4.51
N HIS A 191 -9.05 -2.51 3.23
CA HIS A 191 -9.81 -1.89 2.14
C HIS A 191 -11.32 -2.27 2.20
N PRO A 192 -12.25 -1.31 2.39
CA PRO A 192 -13.66 -1.61 2.68
C PRO A 192 -14.35 -2.46 1.61
N LEU A 193 -14.09 -2.19 0.32
CA LEU A 193 -14.68 -2.98 -0.78
C LEU A 193 -14.23 -4.45 -0.75
N ILE A 194 -12.97 -4.75 -0.38
CA ILE A 194 -12.49 -6.13 -0.28
C ILE A 194 -13.29 -6.85 0.80
N HIS A 195 -13.43 -6.24 1.98
CA HIS A 195 -14.16 -6.85 3.09
C HIS A 195 -15.66 -6.97 2.80
N ILE A 196 -16.29 -6.01 2.14
CA ILE A 196 -17.69 -6.14 1.69
C ILE A 196 -17.87 -7.34 0.74
N LEU A 197 -16.92 -7.56 -0.19
CA LEU A 197 -16.97 -8.69 -1.10
C LEU A 197 -16.76 -10.02 -0.39
N LEU A 198 -15.82 -10.08 0.55
CA LEU A 198 -15.59 -11.24 1.40
C LEU A 198 -16.86 -11.60 2.18
N LEU A 199 -17.48 -10.62 2.84
CA LEU A 199 -18.73 -10.80 3.55
C LEU A 199 -19.83 -11.37 2.65
N ARG A 200 -19.99 -10.85 1.42
CA ARG A 200 -20.97 -11.39 0.46
C ARG A 200 -20.65 -12.81 0.03
N SER A 201 -19.36 -13.15 -0.11
CA SER A 201 -18.94 -14.49 -0.52
C SER A 201 -19.09 -15.55 0.58
N THR A 202 -19.05 -15.14 1.85
CA THR A 202 -19.23 -16.02 3.02
C THR A 202 -20.66 -16.00 3.58
N ALA A 203 -21.49 -15.06 3.13
CA ALA A 203 -22.88 -14.94 3.55
C ALA A 203 -23.68 -16.18 3.15
N GLY A 204 -24.09 -16.98 4.15
CA GLY A 204 -24.91 -18.18 3.97
C GLY A 204 -24.21 -19.50 4.29
N ASP A 205 -22.90 -19.50 4.52
CA ASP A 205 -22.13 -20.74 4.71
C ASP A 205 -22.23 -21.33 6.13
N ASP A 206 -22.65 -20.53 7.12
CA ASP A 206 -22.83 -20.96 8.52
C ASP A 206 -24.01 -20.31 9.26
N GLY A 207 -24.83 -19.50 8.57
CA GLY A 207 -25.95 -18.76 9.17
C GLY A 207 -25.56 -17.68 10.18
N ARG A 208 -24.27 -17.37 10.37
CA ARG A 208 -23.81 -16.37 11.35
C ARG A 208 -23.88 -14.96 10.76
N HIS A 209 -24.29 -14.01 11.60
CA HIS A 209 -24.20 -12.60 11.26
C HIS A 209 -22.75 -12.14 11.28
N HIS A 210 -22.38 -11.31 10.30
CA HIS A 210 -21.06 -10.68 10.25
C HIS A 210 -20.82 -9.79 11.47
N SER A 211 -19.58 -9.81 11.99
CA SER A 211 -19.20 -8.96 13.12
C SER A 211 -19.26 -7.49 12.72
N ARG A 212 -20.21 -6.74 13.30
CA ARG A 212 -20.33 -5.29 13.09
C ARG A 212 -19.13 -4.54 13.64
N HIS A 213 -18.59 -5.02 14.77
CA HIS A 213 -17.40 -4.44 15.38
C HIS A 213 -16.17 -4.59 14.47
N PHE A 214 -15.99 -5.78 13.87
CA PHE A 214 -14.94 -5.98 12.87
C PHE A 214 -15.07 -5.01 11.70
N MET A 215 -16.27 -4.86 11.15
CA MET A 215 -16.49 -3.93 10.02
C MET A 215 -16.23 -2.47 10.38
N GLN A 216 -16.63 -2.05 11.59
CA GLN A 216 -16.31 -0.72 12.07
C GLN A 216 -14.79 -0.52 12.16
N GLN A 217 -14.07 -1.48 12.76
CA GLN A 217 -12.61 -1.43 12.87
C GLN A 217 -11.94 -1.37 11.49
N VAL A 218 -12.37 -2.18 10.52
CA VAL A 218 -11.85 -2.16 9.15
C VAL A 218 -12.03 -0.77 8.53
N ILE A 219 -13.21 -0.17 8.66
CA ILE A 219 -13.50 1.17 8.13
C ILE A 219 -12.62 2.23 8.79
N ASP A 220 -12.51 2.21 10.12
CA ASP A 220 -11.73 3.18 10.88
C ASP A 220 -10.25 3.11 10.52
N GLN A 221 -9.70 1.91 10.40
CA GLN A 221 -8.32 1.69 9.97
C GLN A 221 -8.08 2.15 8.53
N ALA A 222 -9.00 1.84 7.61
CA ALA A 222 -8.89 2.29 6.22
C ALA A 222 -8.89 3.82 6.10
N LEU A 223 -9.81 4.50 6.78
CA LEU A 223 -9.90 5.96 6.78
C LEU A 223 -8.68 6.62 7.44
N PHE A 224 -8.27 6.12 8.61
CA PHE A 224 -7.11 6.66 9.33
C PHE A 224 -5.84 6.57 8.48
N HIS A 225 -5.54 5.39 7.95
CA HIS A 225 -4.31 5.17 7.22
C HIS A 225 -4.33 5.81 5.81
N SER A 226 -5.46 5.81 5.10
CA SER A 226 -5.56 6.52 3.80
C SER A 226 -5.47 8.04 3.95
N GLY A 227 -6.00 8.60 5.04
CA GLY A 227 -5.84 10.03 5.38
C GLY A 227 -4.37 10.39 5.63
N TRP A 228 -3.62 9.52 6.32
CA TRP A 228 -2.17 9.71 6.50
C TRP A 228 -1.39 9.67 5.20
N VAL A 229 -1.70 8.73 4.29
CA VAL A 229 -1.08 8.69 2.95
C VAL A 229 -1.34 10.01 2.22
N SER A 230 -2.59 10.50 2.22
CA SER A 230 -2.96 11.77 1.57
C SER A 230 -2.21 12.95 2.17
N ARG A 231 -2.08 13.01 3.51
CA ARG A 231 -1.29 14.05 4.20
C ARG A 231 0.20 13.99 3.84
N LEU A 232 0.79 12.80 3.80
CA LEU A 232 2.21 12.61 3.43
C LEU A 232 2.46 13.03 1.98
N VAL A 233 1.54 12.68 1.07
CA VAL A 233 1.58 13.09 -0.34
C VAL A 233 1.45 14.60 -0.48
N ALA A 234 0.51 15.24 0.23
CA ALA A 234 0.40 16.70 0.23
C ALA A 234 1.70 17.37 0.71
N MET A 235 2.26 16.91 1.83
CA MET A 235 3.54 17.41 2.35
C MET A 235 4.70 17.22 1.37
N LEU A 236 4.71 16.11 0.62
CA LEU A 236 5.71 15.86 -0.42
C LEU A 236 5.56 16.85 -1.58
N ARG A 237 4.33 17.07 -2.08
CA ARG A 237 4.06 18.00 -3.18
C ARG A 237 4.43 19.44 -2.84
N ASP A 238 4.21 19.85 -1.60
CA ASP A 238 4.56 21.20 -1.12
C ASP A 238 6.05 21.35 -0.80
N SER A 239 6.81 20.26 -0.85
CA SER A 239 8.26 20.26 -0.62
C SER A 239 9.05 20.31 -1.93
N SER A 240 10.36 20.53 -1.85
CA SER A 240 11.25 20.37 -3.01
C SER A 240 11.65 18.92 -3.29
N LEU A 241 11.30 17.99 -2.39
CA LEU A 241 11.69 16.60 -2.54
C LEU A 241 10.88 15.95 -3.65
N SER A 242 11.59 15.22 -4.51
CA SER A 242 10.99 14.32 -5.49
C SER A 242 11.22 12.86 -5.08
N ILE A 243 10.15 12.07 -5.14
CA ILE A 243 10.21 10.61 -5.08
C ILE A 243 9.80 10.07 -6.44
N CYS A 244 10.79 9.60 -7.20
CA CYS A 244 10.57 8.93 -8.47
C CYS A 244 10.54 7.41 -8.31
N ASP A 245 9.58 6.92 -7.51
CA ASP A 245 9.45 5.51 -7.19
C ASP A 245 8.10 4.95 -7.69
N PRO A 246 8.10 4.08 -8.73
CA PRO A 246 6.91 3.42 -9.25
C PRO A 246 6.10 2.68 -8.19
N PHE A 247 6.76 2.17 -7.14
CA PHE A 247 6.09 1.46 -6.07
C PHE A 247 5.24 2.41 -5.22
N ILE A 248 5.78 3.58 -4.87
CA ILE A 248 5.05 4.60 -4.12
C ILE A 248 3.85 5.10 -4.91
N TRP A 249 3.99 5.31 -6.21
CA TRP A 249 2.87 5.75 -7.04
C TRP A 249 1.79 4.69 -7.14
N HIS A 250 2.19 3.42 -7.30
CA HIS A 250 1.24 2.31 -7.27
C HIS A 250 0.48 2.28 -5.94
N LEU A 251 1.17 2.41 -4.80
CA LEU A 251 0.54 2.46 -3.49
C LEU A 251 -0.40 3.64 -3.31
N VAL A 252 -0.01 4.86 -3.69
CA VAL A 252 -0.88 6.04 -3.56
C VAL A 252 -2.15 5.85 -4.39
N MET A 253 -2.03 5.30 -5.58
CA MET A 253 -3.14 5.02 -6.46
C MET A 253 -4.07 3.91 -5.97
N THR A 254 -3.52 2.81 -5.43
CA THR A 254 -4.34 1.75 -4.84
C THR A 254 -5.02 2.23 -3.56
N VAL A 255 -4.36 3.06 -2.75
CA VAL A 255 -4.97 3.66 -1.56
C VAL A 255 -6.07 4.65 -1.96
N ALA A 256 -5.92 5.40 -3.05
CA ALA A 256 -6.91 6.38 -3.53
C ALA A 256 -8.29 5.77 -3.87
N THR A 257 -8.39 4.45 -4.05
CA THR A 257 -9.70 3.77 -4.21
C THR A 257 -10.53 3.79 -2.92
N ILE A 258 -9.90 3.98 -1.75
CA ILE A 258 -10.57 4.12 -0.45
C ILE A 258 -11.32 5.45 -0.34
N PRO A 259 -10.68 6.65 -0.46
CA PRO A 259 -11.41 7.91 -0.47
C PRO A 259 -12.37 7.99 -1.67
N TRP A 260 -12.05 7.38 -2.81
CA TRP A 260 -13.05 7.25 -3.89
C TRP A 260 -14.31 6.50 -3.47
N PHE A 261 -14.21 5.46 -2.65
CA PHE A 261 -15.39 4.78 -2.11
C PHE A 261 -16.15 5.67 -1.13
N PHE A 262 -15.44 6.38 -0.26
CA PHE A 262 -16.04 7.23 0.79
C PHE A 262 -16.56 8.59 0.31
N GLN A 263 -16.25 9.02 -0.92
CA GLN A 263 -16.86 10.22 -1.51
C GLN A 263 -18.38 10.08 -1.71
N PHE A 264 -18.93 8.86 -1.55
CA PHE A 264 -20.36 8.57 -1.61
C PHE A 264 -20.97 8.31 -0.23
N ALA A 265 -20.25 8.62 0.86
CA ALA A 265 -20.76 8.45 2.21
C ALA A 265 -21.93 9.40 2.51
N GLU A 266 -22.86 8.95 3.36
CA GLU A 266 -23.97 9.79 3.83
C GLU A 266 -23.50 10.87 4.83
N ASP A 267 -22.42 10.59 5.58
CA ASP A 267 -21.82 11.55 6.47
C ASP A 267 -21.02 12.60 5.70
N GLU A 268 -21.44 13.86 5.80
CA GLU A 268 -20.88 14.99 5.06
C GLU A 268 -19.39 15.23 5.38
N LYS A 269 -18.94 14.98 6.62
CA LYS A 269 -17.54 15.17 7.00
C LYS A 269 -16.67 14.09 6.36
N VAL A 270 -17.13 12.84 6.39
CA VAL A 270 -16.43 11.71 5.74
C VAL A 270 -16.37 11.96 4.23
N MET A 271 -17.49 12.34 3.62
CA MET A 271 -17.57 12.65 2.19
C MET A 271 -16.62 13.78 1.79
N SER A 272 -16.70 14.93 2.48
CA SER A 272 -15.88 16.11 2.19
C SER A 272 -14.38 15.80 2.30
N ARG A 273 -13.99 15.10 3.36
CA ARG A 273 -12.60 14.67 3.54
C ARG A 273 -12.14 13.72 2.44
N ALA A 274 -12.98 12.77 2.07
CA ALA A 274 -12.67 11.80 1.02
C ALA A 274 -12.51 12.48 -0.36
N VAL A 275 -13.30 13.51 -0.67
CA VAL A 275 -13.15 14.33 -1.88
C VAL A 275 -11.82 15.08 -1.88
N GLU A 276 -11.43 15.69 -0.76
CA GLU A 276 -10.15 16.38 -0.59
C GLU A 276 -8.96 15.42 -0.77
N ASP A 277 -8.95 14.31 -0.02
CA ASP A 277 -7.89 13.29 -0.07
C ASP A 277 -7.75 12.71 -1.48
N LEU A 278 -8.88 12.48 -2.16
CA LEU A 278 -8.88 12.02 -3.55
C LEU A 278 -8.29 13.06 -4.53
N SER A 279 -8.60 14.34 -4.32
CA SER A 279 -8.04 15.43 -5.13
C SER A 279 -6.52 15.50 -5.00
N ILE A 280 -6.01 15.40 -3.76
CA ILE A 280 -4.57 15.37 -3.47
C ILE A 280 -3.88 14.21 -4.19
N ALA A 281 -4.44 12.99 -4.08
CA ALA A 281 -3.87 11.81 -4.71
C ALA A 281 -3.85 11.94 -6.25
N LYS A 282 -4.91 12.47 -6.85
CA LYS A 282 -4.96 12.69 -8.30
C LYS A 282 -3.95 13.72 -8.78
N ALA A 283 -3.84 14.84 -8.07
CA ALA A 283 -2.88 15.88 -8.42
C ALA A 283 -1.45 15.33 -8.39
N PHE A 284 -1.10 14.59 -7.33
CA PHE A 284 0.19 13.91 -7.22
C PHE A 284 0.46 12.96 -8.41
N LEU A 285 -0.51 12.11 -8.74
CA LEU A 285 -0.35 11.12 -9.80
C LEU A 285 -0.32 11.79 -11.19
N ALA A 286 -1.03 12.89 -11.41
CA ALA A 286 -1.04 13.63 -12.66
C ALA A 286 0.33 14.23 -12.97
N ASP A 287 0.97 14.84 -11.96
CA ASP A 287 2.34 15.40 -12.05
C ASP A 287 3.36 14.32 -12.51
N LEU A 288 3.07 13.04 -12.24
CA LEU A 288 3.93 11.90 -12.56
C LEU A 288 3.57 11.20 -13.88
N ALA A 289 2.29 11.26 -14.28
CA ALA A 289 1.81 10.65 -15.51
C ALA A 289 2.47 11.24 -16.77
N GLU A 290 2.93 12.49 -16.70
CA GLU A 290 3.72 13.12 -17.76
C GLU A 290 5.03 12.36 -18.05
N GLN A 291 5.60 11.73 -17.03
CA GLN A 291 6.88 11.02 -17.14
C GLN A 291 6.71 9.51 -17.32
N TRP A 292 5.58 8.94 -16.89
CA TRP A 292 5.39 7.49 -16.79
C TRP A 292 4.07 7.01 -17.43
N PRO A 293 4.14 6.40 -18.63
CA PRO A 293 2.94 5.99 -19.37
C PRO A 293 2.02 5.02 -18.62
N HIS A 294 2.58 4.14 -17.78
CA HIS A 294 1.79 3.19 -17.00
C HIS A 294 0.98 3.87 -15.88
N VAL A 295 1.48 4.99 -15.33
CA VAL A 295 0.75 5.83 -14.38
C VAL A 295 -0.39 6.54 -15.09
N SER A 296 -0.13 7.11 -16.27
CA SER A 296 -1.17 7.70 -17.13
C SER A 296 -2.30 6.70 -17.39
N ARG A 297 -1.98 5.47 -17.79
CA ARG A 297 -2.99 4.44 -18.05
C ARG A 297 -3.84 4.12 -16.82
N LYS A 298 -3.24 3.99 -15.63
CA LYS A 298 -4.02 3.71 -14.42
C LYS A 298 -4.83 4.93 -13.96
N LEU A 299 -4.39 6.16 -14.21
CA LEU A 299 -5.20 7.37 -14.01
C LEU A 299 -6.42 7.40 -14.93
N GLU A 300 -6.28 6.99 -16.19
CA GLU A 300 -7.42 6.84 -17.10
C GLU A 300 -8.44 5.83 -16.55
N LEU A 301 -8.00 4.65 -16.11
CA LEU A 301 -8.87 3.64 -15.48
C LEU A 301 -9.59 4.22 -14.25
N PHE A 302 -8.91 5.05 -13.48
CA PHE A 302 -9.49 5.75 -12.34
C PHE A 302 -10.55 6.78 -12.79
N GLY A 303 -10.30 7.52 -13.87
CA GLY A 303 -11.27 8.44 -14.49
C GLY A 303 -12.49 7.72 -15.06
N GLU A 304 -12.30 6.55 -15.68
CA GLU A 304 -13.38 5.66 -16.13
C GLU A 304 -14.24 5.20 -14.94
N LEU A 305 -13.60 4.79 -13.85
CA LEU A 305 -14.28 4.39 -12.62
C LEU A 305 -15.14 5.53 -12.05
N GLN A 306 -14.62 6.76 -12.02
CA GLN A 306 -15.37 7.93 -11.54
C GLN A 306 -16.54 8.31 -12.47
N SER A 307 -16.31 8.31 -13.78
CA SER A 307 -17.35 8.64 -14.78
C SER A 307 -18.52 7.65 -14.70
N SER A 308 -18.21 6.37 -14.47
CA SER A 308 -19.22 5.32 -14.28
C SER A 308 -20.10 5.57 -13.06
N ALA A 309 -19.48 6.01 -11.95
CA ALA A 309 -20.21 6.30 -10.72
C ALA A 309 -21.11 7.53 -10.88
N ALA A 310 -20.65 8.56 -11.59
CA ALA A 310 -21.43 9.76 -11.88
C ALA A 310 -22.67 9.45 -12.73
N VAL A 311 -22.54 8.61 -13.76
CA VAL A 311 -23.67 8.15 -14.58
C VAL A 311 -24.69 7.40 -13.72
N GLN A 312 -24.24 6.51 -12.83
CA GLN A 312 -25.12 5.76 -11.93
C GLN A 312 -25.87 6.67 -10.95
N ALA A 313 -25.22 7.73 -10.44
CA ALA A 313 -25.83 8.70 -9.54
C ALA A 313 -26.88 9.59 -10.24
N ALA A 314 -26.78 9.76 -11.56
CA ALA A 314 -27.71 10.56 -12.36
C ALA A 314 -28.97 9.79 -12.81
N LEU A 315 -29.02 8.46 -12.64
CA LEU A 315 -30.21 7.67 -12.96
C LEU A 315 -31.32 7.92 -11.91
N PRO A 316 -32.59 8.06 -12.34
CA PRO A 316 -33.70 8.21 -11.41
C PRO A 316 -33.81 6.96 -10.52
N ALA A 317 -33.99 7.16 -9.21
CA ALA A 317 -34.18 6.08 -8.26
C ALA A 317 -35.45 5.30 -8.64
N GLU A 318 -35.31 4.12 -9.24
CA GLU A 318 -36.44 3.25 -9.48
C GLU A 318 -37.07 2.85 -8.14
N ASN A 319 -38.40 2.76 -8.15
CA ASN A 319 -39.31 2.62 -7.01
C ASN A 319 -39.19 1.31 -6.23
N ASP A 320 -38.09 0.56 -6.40
CA ASP A 320 -37.88 -0.69 -5.70
C ASP A 320 -37.27 -0.36 -4.33
N GLY A 321 -37.97 -0.71 -3.25
CA GLY A 321 -37.68 -0.35 -1.86
C GLY A 321 -36.34 -0.85 -1.30
N PHE A 322 -35.41 -1.27 -2.16
CA PHE A 322 -34.05 -1.64 -1.84
C PHE A 322 -33.13 -0.41 -1.75
N ARG A 323 -33.41 0.44 -0.76
CA ARG A 323 -32.53 1.41 -0.09
C ARG A 323 -31.64 2.32 -0.96
N LYS A 324 -31.79 3.63 -0.73
CA LYS A 324 -30.87 4.75 -1.05
C LYS A 324 -29.38 4.59 -0.66
N GLY A 325 -28.96 3.43 -0.15
CA GLY A 325 -27.57 3.04 0.10
C GLY A 325 -27.11 1.84 -0.74
N ALA A 326 -27.87 1.48 -1.78
CA ALA A 326 -27.51 0.43 -2.73
C ALA A 326 -26.31 0.89 -3.54
N PHE A 327 -25.13 0.56 -3.01
CA PHE A 327 -23.83 0.52 -3.68
C PHE A 327 -23.95 0.79 -5.18
N VAL A 328 -23.46 1.95 -5.63
CA VAL A 328 -23.12 2.19 -7.05
C VAL A 328 -22.69 0.85 -7.62
N LYS A 329 -23.33 0.36 -8.70
CA LYS A 329 -22.92 -0.90 -9.35
C LYS A 329 -21.46 -0.72 -9.76
N PHE A 330 -20.56 -1.07 -8.85
CA PHE A 330 -19.16 -0.73 -8.98
C PHE A 330 -18.63 -1.56 -10.13
N ARG A 331 -17.86 -0.95 -11.03
CA ARG A 331 -17.05 -1.70 -11.98
C ARG A 331 -15.92 -2.38 -11.20
N LEU A 332 -16.28 -3.46 -10.49
CA LEU A 332 -15.41 -4.28 -9.66
C LEU A 332 -14.15 -4.71 -10.41
N ALA A 333 -14.29 -4.99 -11.69
CA ALA A 333 -13.19 -5.20 -12.62
C ALA A 333 -12.14 -4.07 -12.59
N LEU A 334 -12.56 -2.81 -12.73
CA LEU A 334 -11.65 -1.65 -12.70
C LEU A 334 -10.98 -1.48 -11.34
N ILE A 335 -11.71 -1.71 -10.25
CA ILE A 335 -11.15 -1.67 -8.89
C ILE A 335 -10.05 -2.73 -8.75
N TRP A 336 -10.29 -3.96 -9.21
CA TRP A 336 -9.26 -5.00 -9.18
C TRP A 336 -8.05 -4.67 -10.05
N GLU A 337 -8.23 -4.03 -11.22
CA GLU A 337 -7.11 -3.57 -12.05
C GLU A 337 -6.30 -2.44 -11.41
N LEU A 338 -6.92 -1.64 -10.54
CA LEU A 338 -6.22 -0.63 -9.76
C LEU A 338 -5.43 -1.29 -8.62
N LEU A 339 -6.09 -2.16 -7.83
CA LEU A 339 -5.55 -2.79 -6.61
C LEU A 339 -4.46 -3.83 -6.88
N ASP A 340 -4.55 -4.58 -7.98
CA ASP A 340 -3.63 -5.65 -8.32
C ASP A 340 -2.59 -5.13 -9.35
N PRO A 341 -1.29 -5.24 -9.08
CA PRO A 341 -0.26 -4.80 -10.02
C PRO A 341 -0.15 -5.71 -11.26
N THR A 342 -0.74 -6.91 -11.25
CA THR A 342 -0.74 -7.78 -12.43
C THR A 342 -1.71 -7.29 -13.48
N HIS A 343 -1.18 -7.01 -14.68
CA HIS A 343 -2.00 -6.70 -15.85
C HIS A 343 -2.91 -7.89 -16.21
N MET A 344 -4.19 -7.61 -16.41
CA MET A 344 -5.06 -8.55 -17.12
C MET A 344 -4.53 -8.73 -18.54
N ARG A 345 -4.15 -9.96 -18.90
CA ARG A 345 -3.88 -10.35 -20.29
C ARG A 345 -5.16 -10.58 -21.12
N HIS A 346 -6.31 -10.10 -20.67
CA HIS A 346 -7.55 -10.23 -21.42
C HIS A 346 -8.26 -8.88 -21.57
N PRO A 347 -8.54 -8.43 -22.81
CA PRO A 347 -9.52 -7.40 -23.02
C PRO A 347 -10.85 -7.92 -22.47
N PHE A 348 -11.55 -7.06 -21.73
CA PHE A 348 -12.89 -7.33 -21.23
C PHE A 348 -13.77 -7.80 -22.39
N VAL A 349 -14.06 -9.10 -22.43
CA VAL A 349 -15.15 -9.61 -23.25
C VAL A 349 -16.41 -9.09 -22.60
N THR A 350 -16.99 -8.04 -23.19
CA THR A 350 -18.39 -7.68 -22.99
C THR A 350 -19.20 -8.89 -23.43
N TYR A 351 -19.76 -9.63 -22.48
CA TYR A 351 -20.79 -10.60 -22.81
C TYR A 351 -22.06 -9.83 -23.22
N PRO A 352 -22.74 -10.27 -24.29
CA PRO A 352 -23.95 -9.65 -24.82
C PRO A 352 -25.13 -9.71 -23.84
#